data_AF-A0A0F9F3J6-F1
#
_entry.id   AF-A0A0F9F3J6-F1
#
_cell.length_a   1.000
_cell.length_b   1.000
_cell.length_c   1.000
_cell.angle_alpha   90.00
_cell.angle_beta   90.00
_cell.angle_gamma   90.00
#
_symmetry.space_group_name_H-M   'P 1'
#
loop_
_entity.id
_entity.type
_entity.pdbx_description
1 polymer ?
#
loop_
_entity_poly.entity_id
_entity_poly.type
_entity_poly.pdbx_seq_one_letter_code
_entity_poly.pdbx_strand_id
1 'polypeptide(L)'
;MVQKHLHMYKQVRSGSSQFKCIDPECTHLSTKSLIKGNLAICNGCAKEFVLTTEALRRVYPKCNNCIKGNTDSIESIEEEIQKNVDTSAIESLVKEL
;
A
#
# COMPACT_ATOMS: atom_id res chain seq x y z
N MET A 1 -21.81 -8.01 -15.86
CA MET A 1 -21.89 -6.60 -15.40
C MET A 1 -20.56 -6.27 -14.74
N VAL A 2 -19.94 -5.12 -15.05
CA VAL A 2 -18.69 -4.71 -14.40
C VAL A 2 -19.04 -4.25 -12.98
N GLN A 3 -18.57 -4.97 -11.96
CA GLN A 3 -18.71 -4.52 -10.58
C GLN A 3 -17.92 -3.21 -10.39
N LYS A 4 -18.57 -2.18 -9.83
CA LYS A 4 -17.92 -0.91 -9.49
C LYS A 4 -17.16 -1.06 -8.18
N HIS A 5 -15.88 -1.41 -8.27
CA HIS A 5 -14.94 -1.37 -7.13
C HIS A 5 -13.56 -0.90 -7.61
N LEU A 6 -12.70 -0.54 -6.66
CA LEU A 6 -11.30 -0.24 -6.97
C LEU A 6 -10.52 -1.52 -7.21
N HIS A 7 -10.02 -1.66 -8.43
CA HIS A 7 -9.33 -2.88 -8.84
C HIS A 7 -7.95 -2.98 -8.18
N MET A 8 -7.68 -4.15 -7.60
CA MET A 8 -6.32 -4.61 -7.32
C MET A 8 -5.86 -5.43 -8.52
N TYR A 9 -4.78 -5.03 -9.18
CA TYR A 9 -4.36 -5.67 -10.44
C TYR A 9 -3.25 -6.70 -10.24
N LYS A 10 -3.21 -7.68 -11.14
CA LYS A 10 -2.11 -8.62 -11.36
C LYS A 10 -1.85 -8.75 -12.86
N GLN A 11 -0.58 -8.75 -13.26
CA GLN A 11 -0.17 -9.00 -14.63
C GLN A 11 -0.52 -10.46 -15.02
N VAL A 12 -1.15 -10.66 -16.17
CA VAL A 12 -1.59 -12.00 -16.62
C VAL A 12 -0.39 -12.93 -16.81
N ARG A 13 0.70 -12.41 -17.36
CA ARG A 13 1.98 -13.08 -17.55
C ARG A 13 3.10 -12.06 -17.36
N SER A 14 4.24 -12.48 -16.81
CA SER A 14 5.42 -11.62 -16.70
C SER A 14 5.77 -10.99 -18.06
N GLY A 15 5.92 -9.66 -18.08
CA GLY A 15 6.20 -8.88 -19.29
C GLY A 15 4.99 -8.58 -20.18
N SER A 16 3.80 -9.11 -19.88
CA SER A 16 2.58 -8.83 -20.65
C SER A 16 2.10 -7.39 -20.47
N SER A 17 1.47 -6.83 -21.49
CA SER A 17 0.73 -5.57 -21.37
C SER A 17 -0.65 -5.75 -20.73
N GLN A 18 -1.07 -6.98 -20.41
CA GLN A 18 -2.39 -7.28 -19.86
C GLN A 18 -2.36 -7.47 -18.34
N PHE A 19 -3.37 -6.88 -17.68
CA PHE A 19 -3.58 -6.93 -16.24
C PHE A 19 -5.02 -7.34 -15.94
N LYS A 20 -5.20 -8.24 -14.99
CA LYS A 20 -6.50 -8.67 -14.48
C LYS A 20 -6.70 -8.22 -13.05
N CYS A 21 -7.95 -8.02 -12.63
CA CYS A 21 -8.26 -7.91 -11.21
C CYS A 21 -7.95 -9.24 -10.50
N ILE A 22 -7.54 -9.17 -9.24
CA ILE A 22 -7.27 -10.36 -8.40
C ILE A 22 -8.48 -10.78 -7.58
N ASP A 23 -9.49 -9.93 -7.47
CA ASP A 23 -10.75 -10.25 -6.82
C ASP A 23 -11.47 -11.38 -7.61
N PRO A 24 -11.85 -12.50 -6.97
CA PRO A 24 -12.49 -13.64 -7.65
C PRO A 24 -13.85 -13.31 -8.27
N GLU A 25 -14.57 -12.33 -7.73
CA GLU A 25 -15.87 -11.89 -8.24
C GLU A 25 -15.73 -10.86 -9.37
N CYS A 26 -14.49 -10.43 -9.66
CA CYS A 26 -14.19 -9.43 -10.67
C CYS A 26 -13.58 -10.05 -11.93
N THR A 27 -14.32 -9.99 -13.03
CA THR A 27 -13.83 -10.43 -14.35
C THR A 27 -13.09 -9.32 -15.12
N HIS A 28 -12.65 -8.24 -14.45
CA HIS A 28 -12.03 -7.10 -15.13
C HIS A 28 -10.63 -7.45 -15.66
N LEU A 29 -10.45 -7.27 -16.97
CA LEU A 29 -9.20 -7.44 -17.69
C LEU A 29 -8.95 -6.18 -18.54
N SER A 30 -7.76 -5.61 -18.44
CA SER A 30 -7.43 -4.39 -19.18
C SER A 30 -5.95 -4.35 -19.56
N THR A 31 -5.58 -3.42 -20.43
CA THR A 31 -4.20 -3.24 -20.90
C THR A 31 -3.50 -2.12 -20.13
N LYS A 32 -2.18 -2.21 -20.06
CA LYS A 32 -1.29 -1.27 -19.38
C LYS A 32 -1.59 0.18 -19.75
N SER A 33 -1.83 0.45 -21.03
CA SER A 33 -2.09 1.79 -21.56
C SER A 33 -3.44 2.35 -21.09
N LEU A 34 -4.44 1.50 -20.85
CA LEU A 34 -5.79 1.91 -20.45
C LEU A 34 -5.92 2.11 -18.93
N ILE A 35 -5.11 1.42 -18.13
CA ILE A 35 -5.15 1.53 -16.67
C ILE A 35 -4.12 2.48 -16.09
N LYS A 36 -3.14 2.92 -16.89
CA LYS A 36 -2.13 3.88 -16.45
C LYS A 36 -2.81 5.22 -16.11
N GLY A 37 -2.52 5.74 -14.93
CA GLY A 37 -3.13 6.96 -14.40
C GLY A 37 -4.45 6.73 -13.65
N ASN A 38 -5.02 5.53 -13.70
CA ASN A 38 -6.22 5.21 -12.93
C ASN A 38 -5.87 4.91 -11.46
N LEU A 39 -6.86 5.11 -10.58
CA LEU A 39 -6.79 4.72 -9.18
C LEU A 39 -6.94 3.20 -9.04
N ALA A 40 -6.15 2.59 -8.17
CA ALA A 40 -6.13 1.15 -7.90
C ALA A 40 -5.75 0.86 -6.44
N ILE A 41 -5.90 -0.39 -6.01
CA ILE A 41 -5.46 -0.84 -4.69
C ILE A 41 -4.03 -1.42 -4.78
N CYS A 42 -3.17 -1.00 -3.84
CA CYS A 42 -1.79 -1.47 -3.74
C CYS A 42 -1.74 -2.94 -3.29
N ASN A 43 -0.99 -3.78 -4.01
CA ASN A 43 -0.73 -5.18 -3.65
C ASN A 43 0.19 -5.36 -2.41
N GLY A 44 0.69 -4.28 -1.81
CA GLY A 44 1.58 -4.31 -0.65
C GLY A 44 0.90 -3.87 0.64
N CYS A 45 0.33 -2.66 0.64
CA CYS A 45 -0.27 -2.04 1.83
C CYS A 45 -1.79 -1.92 1.78
N ALA A 46 -2.45 -2.43 0.74
CA ALA A 46 -3.89 -2.34 0.53
C ALA A 46 -4.48 -0.91 0.50
N LYS A 47 -3.64 0.13 0.45
CA LYS A 47 -4.06 1.52 0.27
C LYS A 47 -4.28 1.85 -1.20
N GLU A 48 -5.12 2.85 -1.46
CA GLU A 48 -5.36 3.41 -2.78
C GLU A 48 -4.11 4.12 -3.31
N PHE A 49 -3.86 3.99 -4.61
CA PHE A 49 -2.77 4.71 -5.28
C PHE A 49 -3.03 4.84 -6.80
N VAL A 50 -2.35 5.80 -7.43
CA VAL A 50 -2.41 5.97 -8.88
C VAL A 50 -1.45 5.00 -9.57
N LEU A 51 -1.94 4.29 -10.59
CA LEU A 51 -1.13 3.36 -11.39
C LEU A 51 -0.11 4.11 -12.25
N THR A 52 1.13 4.14 -11.79
CA THR A 52 2.26 4.71 -12.53
C THR A 52 2.90 3.71 -13.49
N THR A 53 3.73 4.20 -14.41
CA THR A 53 4.55 3.35 -15.29
C THR A 53 5.42 2.38 -14.48
N GLU A 54 5.96 2.84 -13.35
CA GLU A 54 6.84 2.07 -12.47
C GLU A 54 6.07 0.97 -11.74
N ALA A 55 4.88 1.28 -11.23
CA ALA A 55 4.00 0.26 -10.64
C ALA A 55 3.62 -0.82 -11.67
N LEU A 56 3.30 -0.41 -12.90
CA LEU A 56 2.94 -1.29 -14.02
C LEU A 56 4.14 -2.01 -14.68
N ARG A 57 5.36 -1.87 -14.16
CA ARG A 57 6.49 -2.75 -14.54
C ARG A 57 6.47 -4.06 -13.74
N ARG A 58 5.73 -4.11 -12.63
CA ARG A 58 5.71 -5.25 -11.70
C ARG A 58 4.54 -6.17 -12.00
N VAL A 59 4.74 -7.46 -11.74
CA VAL A 59 3.68 -8.48 -11.85
C VAL A 59 2.51 -8.15 -10.92
N TYR A 60 2.81 -7.60 -9.74
CA TYR A 60 1.84 -7.11 -8.78
C TYR A 60 2.12 -5.63 -8.52
N PRO A 61 1.36 -4.70 -9.14
CA PRO A 61 1.55 -3.26 -8.95
C PRO A 61 1.47 -2.86 -7.48
N LYS A 62 2.45 -2.06 -7.05
CA LYS A 62 2.56 -1.52 -5.69
C LYS A 62 2.70 0.00 -5.75
N CYS A 63 2.30 0.68 -4.68
CA CYS A 63 2.52 2.12 -4.54
C CYS A 63 4.01 2.44 -4.38
N ASN A 64 4.38 3.70 -4.59
CA ASN A 64 5.78 4.13 -4.54
C ASN A 64 6.42 3.89 -3.17
N ASN A 65 5.68 3.99 -2.06
CA ASN A 65 6.19 3.69 -0.72
C ASN A 65 6.57 2.20 -0.60
N CYS A 66 5.64 1.29 -0.92
CA CYS A 66 5.92 -0.14 -0.92
C CYS A 66 7.02 -0.58 -1.92
N ILE A 67 7.26 0.20 -2.97
CA ILE A 67 8.35 -0.03 -3.92
C ILE A 67 9.70 0.34 -3.33
N LYS A 68 9.79 1.46 -2.61
CA LYS A 68 11.03 2.00 -2.05
C LYS A 68 11.49 1.27 -0.78
N GLY A 69 10.62 0.46 -0.17
CA GLY A 69 10.85 -0.11 1.16
C GLY A 69 10.30 0.86 2.20
N ASN A 70 9.39 0.36 3.03
CA ASN A 70 8.58 1.17 3.93
C ASN A 70 9.44 1.78 5.05
N THR A 71 9.84 3.05 4.93
CA THR A 71 10.40 3.84 6.05
C THR A 71 9.29 4.41 6.94
N ASP A 72 8.07 4.56 6.41
CA ASP A 72 6.95 5.22 7.10
C ASP A 72 6.42 4.42 8.32
N SER A 73 6.79 3.14 8.47
CA SER A 73 6.39 2.36 9.64
C SER A 73 7.16 2.72 10.91
N ILE A 74 8.37 3.29 10.79
CA ILE A 74 9.14 3.66 11.97
C ILE A 74 8.59 4.97 12.56
N GLU A 75 8.37 5.98 11.72
CA GLU A 75 7.87 7.30 12.19
C GLU A 75 6.50 7.20 12.87
N SER A 76 5.59 6.38 12.33
CA SER A 76 4.26 6.19 12.95
C SER A 76 4.32 5.44 14.29
N ILE A 77 5.31 4.54 14.46
CA ILE A 77 5.52 3.81 15.73
C ILE A 77 6.20 4.74 16.76
N GLU A 78 7.17 5.55 16.34
CA GLU A 78 7.86 6.51 17.22
C GLU A 78 6.89 7.54 17.81
N GLU A 79 5.94 8.07 17.02
CA GLU A 79 4.92 8.99 17.51
C GLU A 79 3.93 8.34 18.51
N GLU A 80 3.63 7.04 18.37
CA GLU A 80 2.77 6.31 19.31
C GLU A 80 3.49 5.94 20.61
N ILE A 81 4.79 5.62 20.56
CA ILE A 81 5.60 5.35 21.76
C ILE A 81 5.70 6.62 22.62
N GLN A 82 5.96 7.78 22.00
CA GLN A 82 6.15 9.04 22.73
C GLN A 82 4.89 9.50 23.50
N LYS A 83 3.69 9.13 23.03
CA LYS A 83 2.42 9.51 23.69
C LYS A 83 2.05 8.64 24.89
N ASN A 84 2.64 7.45 25.01
CA ASN A 84 2.29 6.48 26.05
C ASN A 84 3.28 6.43 27.21
N VAL A 85 4.41 7.14 27.13
CA VAL A 85 5.34 7.27 28.26
C VAL A 85 4.96 8.49 29.09
N ASP A 86 4.05 8.27 30.04
CA ASP A 86 3.81 9.19 31.15
C ASP A 86 5.03 9.15 32.10
N THR A 87 6.09 9.89 31.77
CA THR A 87 7.31 9.99 32.60
C THR A 87 7.07 10.64 33.96
N SER A 88 5.88 11.22 34.18
CA SER A 88 5.47 11.90 35.40
C SER A 88 5.47 11.00 36.64
N ALA A 89 5.24 9.68 36.49
CA ALA A 89 5.20 8.72 37.59
C ALA A 89 6.59 8.24 38.06
N ILE A 90 7.62 8.34 37.20
CA ILE A 90 8.97 7.83 37.51
C ILE A 90 9.75 8.84 38.37
N GLU A 91 9.52 10.14 38.18
CA GLU A 91 10.25 11.20 38.91
C GLU A 91 9.87 11.30 40.40
N SER A 92 8.67 10.86 40.79
CA SER A 92 8.25 10.86 42.20
C SER A 92 8.92 9.76 43.03
N LEU A 93 9.26 8.61 42.43
CA LEU A 93 9.85 7.48 43.15
C LEU A 93 11.36 7.65 43.44
N VAL A 94 12.05 8.48 42.65
CA VAL A 94 13.50 8.72 42.78
C VAL A 94 13.83 9.77 43.85
N LYS A 95 12.86 10.60 44.26
CA LYS A 95 13.07 11.61 45.31
C LYS A 95 12.95 11.07 46.74
N GLU A 96 12.56 9.81 46.92
CA GLU A 96 12.42 9.16 48.23
C GLU A 96 13.54 8.15 48.55
N LEU A 97 14.57 8.06 47.69
CA LEU A 97 15.82 7.32 47.92
C LEU A 97 16.97 8.30 48.19
#